data_AF-A0A7C0TVF5-F1
#
_entry.id   AF-A0A7C0TVF5-F1
#
_cell.length_a   1.000
_cell.length_b   1.000
_cell.length_c   1.000
_cell.angle_alpha   90.00
_cell.angle_beta   90.00
_cell.angle_gamma   90.00
#
_symmetry.space_group_name_H-M   'P 1'
#
loop_
_entity.id
_entity.type
_entity.pdbx_description
1 polymer ?
#
loop_
_entity_poly.entity_id
_entity_poly.type
_entity_poly.pdbx_seq_one_letter_code
_entity_poly.pdbx_strand_id
1 'polypeptide(L)'
;PDEMVTDVQFPAMDGDRRGTFVKLALRRTHAISVVNAAVVLSLHDNVVTQAAIALGSVAPTIIRAPEAEGALLSVPLSEERIAEAGELAAHATACIDDIRAGADYRRNMASLLVQRALTTLHERNERSAFPSNIPMLWGNTRGTFPRLTGKTIHHTHAGLEPIECTINGKNVVVQGASEKTLLEMLRDDLGLTGSKEGCGEGECGACTIWMDGIAVLACLVPAPRVHGTHIVTIEGLSTDGALHPVQEAFLATGAVQCGFCTPGFVMTGANLLKENPAPTRDQILAGLAGNLCRCTGYHKIVQAIEQAAQMMSAEKGASMKGA
;
A
#
# COMPACT_ATOMS: atom_id res chain seq x y z
N PRO A 1 16.96 14.84 12.87
CA PRO A 1 15.91 14.84 13.93
C PRO A 1 14.74 15.77 13.60
N ASP A 2 15.01 16.88 12.90
CA ASP A 2 14.01 17.91 12.58
C ASP A 2 13.76 18.07 11.06
N GLU A 3 14.08 17.05 10.27
CA GLU A 3 13.92 17.05 8.81
C GLU A 3 12.77 16.14 8.40
N MET A 4 11.83 16.67 7.62
CA MET A 4 10.73 15.91 7.03
C MET A 4 11.01 15.60 5.57
N VAL A 5 11.09 14.32 5.22
CA VAL A 5 11.11 13.90 3.81
C VAL A 5 9.73 14.18 3.22
N THR A 6 9.67 15.13 2.29
CA THR A 6 8.40 15.60 1.69
C THR A 6 8.06 14.87 0.40
N ASP A 7 9.06 14.46 -0.37
CA ASP A 7 8.91 13.68 -1.60
C ASP A 7 10.21 12.93 -1.94
N VAL A 8 10.08 11.85 -2.69
CA VAL A 8 11.20 11.09 -3.27
C VAL A 8 10.84 10.75 -4.71
N GLN A 9 11.60 11.31 -5.66
CA GLN A 9 11.36 11.11 -7.09
C GLN A 9 12.48 10.31 -7.73
N PHE A 10 12.12 9.36 -8.58
CA PHE A 10 13.05 8.55 -9.36
C PHE A 10 12.73 8.68 -10.85
N PRO A 11 13.75 8.77 -11.73
CA PRO A 11 13.52 8.75 -13.16
C PRO A 11 12.93 7.39 -13.58
N ALA A 12 11.96 7.41 -14.49
CA ALA A 12 11.45 6.19 -15.09
C ALA A 12 12.56 5.46 -15.87
N MET A 13 12.44 4.13 -15.99
CA MET A 13 13.26 3.37 -16.92
C MET A 13 12.94 3.81 -18.37
N ASP A 14 13.97 4.04 -19.17
CA ASP A 14 13.91 4.38 -20.59
C ASP A 14 13.88 3.11 -21.47
N GLY A 15 13.96 3.27 -22.80
CA GLY A 15 13.63 2.23 -23.76
C GLY A 15 14.55 1.00 -23.78
N ASP A 16 15.79 1.13 -23.33
CA ASP A 16 16.78 0.04 -23.25
C ASP A 16 16.88 -0.56 -21.84
N ARG A 17 16.37 0.13 -20.81
CA ARG A 17 16.35 -0.36 -19.43
C ARG A 17 15.10 -1.16 -19.11
N ARG A 18 15.31 -2.32 -18.50
CA ARG A 18 14.26 -3.24 -18.07
C ARG A 18 14.55 -3.72 -16.67
N GLY A 19 13.51 -3.77 -15.84
CA GLY A 19 13.68 -4.12 -14.45
C GLY A 19 12.48 -4.85 -13.87
N THR A 20 12.76 -5.72 -12.91
CA THR A 20 11.75 -6.48 -12.20
C THR A 20 12.14 -6.65 -10.73
N PHE A 21 11.14 -6.81 -9.88
CA PHE A 21 11.30 -7.10 -8.46
C PHE A 21 10.54 -8.37 -8.13
N VAL A 22 11.23 -9.34 -7.52
CA VAL A 22 10.65 -10.61 -7.13
C VAL A 22 10.90 -10.82 -5.64
N LYS A 23 9.86 -11.20 -4.90
CA LYS A 23 9.97 -11.54 -3.49
C LYS A 23 9.36 -12.89 -3.18
N LEU A 24 10.01 -13.59 -2.26
CA LEU A 24 9.45 -14.72 -1.55
C LEU A 24 8.98 -14.24 -0.18
N ALA A 25 7.72 -14.51 0.16
CA ALA A 25 7.13 -14.11 1.43
C ALA A 25 6.20 -15.19 1.98
N LEU A 26 5.99 -15.19 3.30
CA LEU A 26 5.15 -16.19 3.99
C LEU A 26 3.64 -15.91 3.86
N ARG A 27 3.26 -14.73 3.35
CA ARG A 27 1.87 -14.35 3.07
C ARG A 27 1.80 -13.59 1.75
N ARG A 28 0.61 -13.54 1.15
CA ARG A 28 0.39 -12.90 -0.16
C ARG A 28 0.57 -11.38 -0.13
N THR A 29 0.16 -10.71 0.95
CA THR A 29 0.18 -9.25 1.10
C THR A 29 0.80 -8.85 2.43
N HIS A 30 1.39 -7.64 2.48
CA HIS A 30 1.93 -7.01 3.70
C HIS A 30 2.84 -7.96 4.51
N ALA A 31 3.68 -8.70 3.79
CA ALA A 31 4.63 -9.64 4.38
C ALA A 31 6.06 -9.19 4.13
N ILE A 32 6.82 -9.15 5.22
CA ILE A 32 8.27 -9.02 5.19
C ILE A 32 8.82 -10.17 4.33
N SER A 33 9.71 -9.82 3.39
CA SER A 33 10.28 -10.80 2.47
C SER A 33 11.21 -11.76 3.23
N VAL A 34 11.09 -13.05 2.94
CA VAL A 34 12.09 -14.06 3.32
C VAL A 34 13.35 -13.87 2.49
N VAL A 35 13.19 -13.68 1.18
CA VAL A 35 14.23 -13.30 0.23
C VAL A 35 13.58 -12.39 -0.81
N ASN A 36 14.29 -11.37 -1.29
CA ASN A 36 13.87 -10.63 -2.48
C ASN A 36 15.06 -10.26 -3.35
N ALA A 37 14.78 -10.03 -4.63
CA ALA A 37 15.74 -9.59 -5.63
C ALA A 37 15.11 -8.49 -6.48
N ALA A 38 15.83 -7.39 -6.69
CA ALA A 38 15.56 -6.38 -7.70
C ALA A 38 16.64 -6.49 -8.77
N VAL A 39 16.24 -6.65 -10.03
CA VAL A 39 17.17 -6.74 -11.16
C VAL A 39 16.81 -5.66 -12.16
N VAL A 40 17.81 -4.89 -12.59
CA VAL A 40 17.70 -3.90 -13.67
C VAL A 40 18.83 -4.14 -14.66
N LEU A 41 18.48 -4.28 -15.94
CA LEU A 41 19.41 -4.46 -17.04
C LEU A 41 19.21 -3.37 -18.10
N SER A 42 20.29 -2.89 -18.69
CA SER A 42 20.26 -2.17 -19.98
C SER A 42 20.61 -3.15 -21.08
N LEU A 43 19.77 -3.29 -22.11
CA LEU A 43 19.97 -4.23 -23.20
C LEU A 43 19.98 -3.54 -24.57
N HIS A 44 20.98 -3.84 -25.39
CA HIS A 44 21.04 -3.49 -26.81
C HIS A 44 21.15 -4.77 -27.63
N ASP A 45 20.17 -5.06 -28.49
CA ASP A 45 20.11 -6.31 -29.28
C ASP A 45 20.35 -7.59 -28.45
N ASN A 46 19.71 -7.68 -27.29
CA ASN A 46 19.85 -8.75 -26.29
C ASN A 46 21.23 -8.82 -25.58
N VAL A 47 22.17 -7.94 -25.92
CA VAL A 47 23.45 -7.80 -25.21
C VAL A 47 23.28 -6.88 -24.00
N VAL A 48 23.69 -7.35 -22.83
CA VAL A 48 23.59 -6.56 -21.59
C VAL A 48 24.75 -5.56 -21.52
N THR A 49 24.43 -4.27 -21.48
CA THR A 49 25.42 -3.18 -21.37
C THR A 49 25.59 -2.68 -19.94
N GLN A 50 24.56 -2.82 -19.10
CA GLN A 50 24.59 -2.54 -17.68
C GLN A 50 23.74 -3.56 -16.93
N ALA A 51 24.18 -3.94 -15.73
CA ALA A 51 23.46 -4.85 -14.85
C ALA A 51 23.51 -4.34 -13.40
N ALA A 52 22.37 -4.38 -12.73
CA ALA A 52 22.27 -4.13 -11.30
C ALA A 52 21.37 -5.21 -10.67
N ILE A 53 21.92 -5.96 -9.72
CA ILE A 53 21.24 -7.01 -8.97
C ILE A 53 21.34 -6.64 -7.49
N ALA A 54 20.22 -6.25 -6.90
CA ALA A 54 20.13 -5.96 -5.47
C ALA A 54 19.35 -7.06 -4.76
N LEU A 55 19.88 -7.53 -3.63
CA LEU A 55 19.30 -8.61 -2.83
C LEU A 55 18.93 -8.11 -1.43
N GLY A 56 17.76 -8.51 -0.95
CA GLY A 56 17.27 -8.19 0.39
C GLY A 56 16.91 -9.42 1.21
N SER A 57 16.93 -9.26 2.53
CA SER A 57 16.70 -10.35 3.51
C SER A 57 17.70 -11.52 3.43
N VAL A 58 18.91 -11.25 2.92
CA VAL A 58 20.01 -12.22 2.75
C VAL A 58 21.35 -11.71 3.33
N ALA A 59 21.32 -10.59 4.03
CA ALA A 59 22.44 -9.91 4.69
C ALA A 59 21.88 -8.87 5.70
N PRO A 60 22.72 -8.25 6.56
CA PRO A 60 22.27 -7.21 7.50
C PRO A 60 21.66 -5.97 6.82
N THR A 61 22.05 -5.67 5.59
CA THR A 61 21.51 -4.59 4.76
C THR A 61 21.19 -5.11 3.36
N ILE A 62 20.55 -4.28 2.52
CA ILE A 62 20.46 -4.57 1.09
C ILE A 62 21.88 -4.60 0.50
N ILE A 63 22.17 -5.63 -0.28
CA ILE A 63 23.49 -5.83 -0.92
C ILE A 63 23.36 -5.87 -2.44
N ARG A 64 24.48 -5.64 -3.12
CA ARG A 64 24.64 -5.84 -4.56
C ARG A 64 25.39 -7.15 -4.83
N ALA A 65 25.21 -7.73 -6.02
CA ALA A 65 25.90 -8.95 -6.45
C ALA A 65 26.85 -8.66 -7.64
N PRO A 66 27.99 -7.98 -7.42
CA PRO A 66 28.84 -7.48 -8.49
C PRO A 66 29.44 -8.59 -9.38
N GLU A 67 29.74 -9.77 -8.83
CA GLU A 67 30.21 -10.91 -9.63
C GLU A 67 29.12 -11.40 -10.58
N ALA A 68 27.88 -11.51 -10.11
CA ALA A 68 26.73 -11.88 -10.93
C ALA A 68 26.42 -10.82 -11.99
N GLU A 69 26.53 -9.54 -11.64
CA GLU A 69 26.39 -8.42 -12.57
C GLU A 69 27.46 -8.50 -13.67
N GLY A 70 28.72 -8.75 -13.30
CA GLY A 70 29.85 -8.88 -14.22
C GLY A 70 29.71 -10.03 -15.21
N ALA A 71 29.16 -11.18 -14.78
CA ALA A 71 28.92 -12.33 -15.64
C ALA A 71 27.90 -12.08 -16.76
N LEU A 72 27.05 -11.06 -16.61
CA LEU A 72 26.06 -10.67 -17.62
C LEU A 72 26.60 -9.67 -18.63
N LEU A 73 27.64 -8.89 -18.30
CA LEU A 73 28.06 -7.74 -19.11
C LEU A 73 28.67 -8.15 -20.46
N SER A 74 28.38 -7.35 -21.49
CA SER A 74 28.95 -7.45 -22.84
C SER A 74 28.70 -8.77 -23.55
N VAL A 75 27.70 -9.54 -23.08
CA VAL A 75 27.28 -10.81 -23.69
C VAL A 75 25.75 -10.84 -23.85
N PRO A 76 25.23 -11.66 -24.78
CA PRO A 76 23.79 -11.89 -24.90
C PRO A 76 23.22 -12.53 -23.62
N LEU A 77 22.04 -12.09 -23.20
CA LEU A 77 21.30 -12.75 -22.13
C LEU A 77 20.80 -14.12 -22.63
N SER A 78 21.28 -15.20 -22.01
CA SER A 78 20.96 -16.61 -22.34
C SER A 78 20.68 -17.42 -21.08
N GLU A 79 20.04 -18.59 -21.21
CA GLU A 79 19.74 -19.48 -20.08
C GLU A 79 20.98 -19.88 -19.27
N GLU A 80 22.09 -20.15 -19.94
CA GLU A 80 23.38 -20.47 -19.29
C GLU A 80 23.88 -19.31 -18.42
N ARG A 81 23.84 -18.08 -18.96
CA ARG A 81 24.24 -16.87 -18.23
C ARG A 81 23.31 -16.55 -17.08
N ILE A 82 22.02 -16.81 -17.25
CA ILE A 82 21.02 -16.65 -16.19
C ILE A 82 21.33 -17.59 -15.02
N ALA A 83 21.61 -18.86 -15.31
CA ALA A 83 21.97 -19.84 -14.30
C ALA A 83 23.29 -19.46 -13.58
N GLU A 84 24.32 -19.09 -14.33
CA GLU A 84 25.61 -18.63 -13.78
C GLU A 84 25.44 -17.41 -12.86
N ALA A 85 24.70 -16.39 -13.30
CA ALA A 85 24.44 -15.19 -12.50
C ALA A 85 23.64 -15.51 -11.22
N GLY A 86 22.72 -16.48 -11.27
CA GLY A 86 22.01 -16.96 -10.08
C GLY A 86 22.95 -17.53 -9.02
N GLU A 87 23.85 -18.43 -9.42
CA GLU A 87 24.83 -19.03 -8.51
C GLU A 87 25.80 -17.99 -7.92
N LEU A 88 26.30 -17.08 -8.76
CA LEU A 88 27.15 -15.97 -8.30
C LEU A 88 26.42 -15.05 -7.32
N ALA A 89 25.13 -14.78 -7.55
CA ALA A 89 24.33 -13.97 -6.63
C ALA A 89 24.12 -14.65 -5.28
N ALA A 90 24.00 -15.98 -5.23
CA ALA A 90 23.96 -16.72 -3.99
C ALA A 90 25.27 -16.61 -3.18
N HIS A 91 26.43 -16.59 -3.85
CA HIS A 91 27.72 -16.40 -3.18
C HIS A 91 27.89 -15.01 -2.55
N ALA A 92 27.22 -13.98 -3.07
CA ALA A 92 27.24 -12.64 -2.48
C ALA A 92 26.49 -12.55 -1.13
N THR A 93 25.69 -13.56 -0.78
CA THR A 93 24.83 -13.53 0.41
C THR A 93 25.57 -13.82 1.72
N ALA A 94 25.10 -13.22 2.81
CA ALA A 94 25.56 -13.44 4.18
C ALA A 94 24.39 -13.90 5.05
N CYS A 95 23.71 -14.97 4.62
CA CYS A 95 22.49 -15.47 5.23
C CYS A 95 22.69 -16.01 6.66
N ILE A 96 21.68 -15.83 7.51
CA ILE A 96 21.59 -16.37 8.87
C ILE A 96 20.36 -17.27 9.01
N ASP A 97 20.38 -18.15 10.02
CA ASP A 97 19.21 -18.88 10.46
C ASP A 97 18.33 -18.03 11.39
N ASP A 98 17.02 -18.01 11.15
CA ASP A 98 16.04 -17.42 12.06
C ASP A 98 14.68 -18.16 12.00
N ILE A 99 13.71 -17.65 12.77
CA ILE A 99 12.34 -18.20 12.80
C ILE A 99 11.60 -18.12 11.46
N ARG A 100 12.06 -17.30 10.52
CA ARG A 100 11.41 -17.10 9.22
C ARG A 100 11.95 -18.07 8.17
N ALA A 101 13.26 -18.35 8.17
CA ALA A 101 13.90 -19.36 7.32
C ALA A 101 15.37 -19.59 7.69
N GLY A 102 15.89 -20.78 7.35
CA GLY A 102 17.30 -21.11 7.49
C GLY A 102 18.22 -20.45 6.44
N ALA A 103 19.51 -20.35 6.77
CA ALA A 103 20.52 -19.68 5.96
C ALA A 103 20.70 -20.33 4.58
N ASP A 104 20.78 -21.66 4.54
CA ASP A 104 20.93 -22.43 3.30
C ASP A 104 19.70 -22.31 2.40
N TYR A 105 18.51 -22.32 3.00
CA TYR A 105 17.27 -22.09 2.25
C TYR A 105 17.27 -20.69 1.62
N ARG A 106 17.63 -19.65 2.37
CA ARG A 106 17.72 -18.28 1.85
C ARG A 106 18.74 -18.15 0.73
N ARG A 107 19.92 -18.76 0.87
CA ARG A 107 20.97 -18.77 -0.16
C ARG A 107 20.47 -19.42 -1.45
N ASN A 108 19.84 -20.59 -1.35
CA ASN A 108 19.25 -21.28 -2.49
C ASN A 108 18.13 -20.46 -3.14
N MET A 109 17.26 -19.84 -2.34
CA MET A 109 16.20 -18.99 -2.86
C MET A 109 16.72 -17.71 -3.52
N ALA A 110 17.85 -17.16 -3.07
CA ALA A 110 18.48 -16.00 -3.72
C ALA A 110 18.90 -16.33 -5.16
N SER A 111 19.58 -17.47 -5.39
CA SER A 111 19.91 -17.94 -6.75
C SER A 111 18.66 -18.07 -7.61
N LEU A 112 17.63 -18.79 -7.14
CA LEU A 112 16.40 -19.00 -7.89
C LEU A 112 15.62 -17.72 -8.17
N LEU A 113 15.57 -16.77 -7.24
CA LEU A 113 14.87 -15.49 -7.45
C LEU A 113 15.60 -14.61 -8.48
N VAL A 114 16.94 -14.60 -8.47
CA VAL A 114 17.73 -13.91 -9.50
C VAL A 114 17.51 -14.56 -10.86
N GLN A 115 17.55 -15.89 -10.95
CA GLN A 115 17.26 -16.61 -12.19
C GLN A 115 15.87 -16.26 -12.72
N ARG A 116 14.83 -16.34 -11.89
CA ARG A 116 13.45 -15.97 -12.27
C ARG A 116 13.34 -14.52 -12.73
N ALA A 117 13.99 -13.59 -12.04
CA ALA A 117 14.01 -12.19 -12.41
C ALA A 117 14.64 -12.01 -13.80
N LEU A 118 15.82 -12.57 -14.02
CA LEU A 118 16.53 -12.49 -15.30
C LEU A 118 15.77 -13.20 -16.44
N THR A 119 15.15 -14.36 -16.21
CA THR A 119 14.27 -15.02 -17.18
C THR A 119 13.09 -14.13 -17.56
N THR A 120 12.45 -13.49 -16.58
CA THR A 120 11.35 -12.55 -16.83
C THR A 120 11.82 -11.37 -17.71
N LEU A 121 13.03 -10.87 -17.47
CA LEU A 121 13.67 -9.86 -18.32
C LEU A 121 14.10 -10.42 -19.68
N HIS A 122 14.45 -11.69 -19.81
CA HIS A 122 14.74 -12.28 -21.11
C HIS A 122 13.46 -12.37 -21.97
N GLU A 123 12.36 -12.83 -21.37
CA GLU A 123 11.09 -13.13 -22.04
C GLU A 123 10.17 -11.93 -22.32
N ARG A 124 10.50 -10.72 -21.83
CA ARG A 124 9.62 -9.53 -21.95
C ARG A 124 8.29 -9.70 -21.24
N ASN A 125 8.36 -10.32 -20.07
CA ASN A 125 7.19 -10.72 -19.32
C ASN A 125 7.03 -10.02 -17.95
N GLU A 126 7.75 -8.92 -17.70
CA GLU A 126 7.78 -8.22 -16.40
C GLU A 126 6.41 -7.74 -15.94
N ARG A 127 5.55 -7.36 -16.90
CA ARG A 127 4.22 -6.80 -16.61
C ARG A 127 3.14 -7.86 -16.42
N SER A 128 3.36 -9.13 -16.76
CA SER A 128 2.31 -10.15 -16.74
C SER A 128 1.77 -10.46 -15.35
N ALA A 129 2.62 -10.36 -14.33
CA ALA A 129 2.23 -10.59 -12.94
C ALA A 129 1.46 -9.42 -12.32
N PHE A 130 1.45 -8.25 -12.98
CA PHE A 130 0.78 -7.06 -12.48
C PHE A 130 -0.63 -6.96 -13.07
N PRO A 131 -1.68 -6.87 -12.23
CA PRO A 131 -3.02 -6.63 -12.73
C PRO A 131 -3.10 -5.26 -13.42
N SER A 132 -3.84 -5.21 -14.53
CA SER A 132 -3.94 -4.02 -15.40
C SER A 132 -4.76 -2.88 -14.79
N ASN A 133 -5.61 -3.17 -13.81
CA ASN A 133 -6.47 -2.19 -13.16
C ASN A 133 -6.58 -2.46 -11.65
N ILE A 134 -5.66 -1.87 -10.88
CA ILE A 134 -5.63 -1.95 -9.42
C ILE A 134 -6.40 -0.75 -8.86
N PRO A 135 -7.37 -0.98 -7.96
CA PRO A 135 -7.98 0.12 -7.22
C PRO A 135 -6.94 0.79 -6.32
N MET A 136 -6.76 2.10 -6.49
CA MET A 136 -5.75 2.86 -5.78
C MET A 136 -6.27 3.48 -4.47
N LEU A 137 -7.58 3.43 -4.25
CA LEU A 137 -8.28 4.07 -3.14
C LEU A 137 -8.07 5.59 -3.11
N TRP A 138 -8.00 6.16 -4.31
CA TRP A 138 -7.86 7.60 -4.53
C TRP A 138 -9.22 8.30 -4.64
N GLY A 139 -10.31 7.54 -4.54
CA GLY A 139 -11.63 8.02 -4.87
C GLY A 139 -11.63 8.60 -6.30
N ASN A 140 -12.05 9.86 -6.44
CA ASN A 140 -12.16 10.52 -7.75
C ASN A 140 -10.99 11.46 -8.06
N THR A 141 -9.94 11.49 -7.24
CA THR A 141 -8.88 12.49 -7.35
C THR A 141 -7.71 12.05 -8.23
N ARG A 142 -7.68 10.78 -8.69
CA ARG A 142 -6.54 10.22 -9.43
C ARG A 142 -5.20 10.37 -8.67
N GLY A 143 -5.25 10.32 -7.34
CA GLY A 143 -4.07 10.36 -6.47
C GLY A 143 -3.52 11.76 -6.22
N THR A 144 -4.16 12.81 -6.77
CA THR A 144 -3.74 14.18 -6.51
C THR A 144 -4.47 14.72 -5.30
N PHE A 145 -3.73 15.05 -4.24
CA PHE A 145 -4.26 15.87 -3.16
C PHE A 145 -4.55 17.27 -3.70
N PRO A 146 -5.74 17.85 -3.45
CA PRO A 146 -6.04 19.21 -3.84
C PRO A 146 -4.98 20.16 -3.28
N ARG A 147 -4.51 21.10 -4.10
CA ARG A 147 -3.64 22.16 -3.60
C ARG A 147 -4.47 23.03 -2.65
N LEU A 148 -4.09 23.01 -1.38
CA LEU A 148 -4.74 23.82 -0.35
C LEU A 148 -4.66 25.29 -0.73
N THR A 149 -5.83 25.94 -0.85
CA THR A 149 -5.93 27.38 -1.03
C THR A 149 -5.82 28.04 0.33
N GLY A 150 -4.78 28.83 0.58
CA GLY A 150 -4.62 29.52 1.86
C GLY A 150 -3.19 29.88 2.18
N LYS A 151 -2.99 30.43 3.38
CA LYS A 151 -1.65 30.68 3.93
C LYS A 151 -1.09 29.36 4.47
N THR A 152 0.14 29.03 4.10
CA THR A 152 0.89 27.99 4.80
C THR A 152 1.12 28.42 6.24
N ILE A 153 0.73 27.57 7.18
CA ILE A 153 1.01 27.79 8.61
C ILE A 153 2.29 27.04 8.95
N HIS A 154 3.25 27.77 9.51
CA HIS A 154 4.45 27.17 10.07
C HIS A 154 4.15 26.73 11.50
N HIS A 155 4.14 25.42 11.73
CA HIS A 155 3.97 24.85 13.08
C HIS A 155 5.33 24.75 13.77
N THR A 156 5.39 25.17 15.03
CA THR A 156 6.60 25.04 15.85
C THR A 156 6.48 23.88 16.85
N HIS A 157 7.62 23.37 17.33
CA HIS A 157 7.64 22.37 18.41
C HIS A 157 6.94 22.95 19.64
N ALA A 158 5.98 22.21 20.21
CA ALA A 158 5.09 22.69 21.29
C ALA A 158 4.32 24.00 20.98
N GLY A 159 4.23 24.37 19.70
CA GLY A 159 3.48 25.54 19.26
C GLY A 159 1.97 25.35 19.38
N LEU A 160 1.27 26.47 19.60
CA LEU A 160 -0.21 26.53 19.70
C LEU A 160 -0.85 27.01 18.39
N GLU A 161 -0.13 26.95 17.27
CA GLU A 161 -0.68 27.33 15.97
C GLU A 161 -1.89 26.45 15.63
N PRO A 162 -3.03 27.03 15.23
CA PRO A 162 -4.25 26.28 15.01
C PRO A 162 -4.15 25.42 13.75
N ILE A 163 -4.59 24.17 13.88
CA ILE A 163 -4.91 23.29 12.77
C ILE A 163 -6.41 23.44 12.50
N GLU A 164 -6.74 24.08 11.38
CA GLU A 164 -8.14 24.31 10.97
C GLU A 164 -8.47 23.34 9.85
N CYS A 165 -9.54 22.55 9.98
CA CYS A 165 -9.94 21.57 8.97
C CYS A 165 -11.44 21.28 9.05
N THR A 166 -11.96 20.57 8.04
CA THR A 166 -13.34 20.03 8.10
C THR A 166 -13.29 18.55 8.45
N ILE A 167 -13.92 18.13 9.54
CA ILE A 167 -14.02 16.73 9.94
C ILE A 167 -15.50 16.33 9.98
N ASN A 168 -15.87 15.31 9.22
CA ASN A 168 -17.24 14.80 9.15
C ASN A 168 -18.27 15.91 8.87
N GLY A 169 -17.91 16.84 7.97
CA GLY A 169 -18.75 17.98 7.58
C GLY A 169 -18.77 19.16 8.55
N LYS A 170 -18.01 19.11 9.67
CA LYS A 170 -17.93 20.18 10.66
C LYS A 170 -16.56 20.86 10.63
N ASN A 171 -16.55 22.18 10.70
CA ASN A 171 -15.31 22.94 10.87
C ASN A 171 -14.77 22.71 12.29
N VAL A 172 -13.49 22.34 12.38
CA VAL A 172 -12.79 22.05 13.62
C VAL A 172 -11.49 22.85 13.66
N VAL A 173 -11.16 23.34 14.85
CA VAL A 173 -9.90 24.01 15.15
C VAL A 173 -9.24 23.28 16.31
N VAL A 174 -8.01 22.82 16.12
CA VAL A 174 -7.23 22.12 17.15
C VAL A 174 -5.92 22.86 17.40
N GLN A 175 -5.55 23.03 18.66
CA GLN A 175 -4.26 23.61 19.08
C GLN A 175 -3.46 22.56 19.86
N GLY A 176 -2.12 22.65 19.83
CA GLY A 176 -1.25 21.75 20.58
C GLY A 176 -1.10 20.33 20.00
N ALA A 177 -1.53 20.11 18.77
CA ALA A 177 -1.37 18.84 18.04
C ALA A 177 -0.20 18.86 17.03
N SER A 178 0.70 19.84 17.11
CA SER A 178 1.79 20.02 16.15
C SER A 178 2.76 18.82 16.04
N GLU A 179 2.89 18.03 17.10
CA GLU A 179 3.78 16.85 17.17
C GLU A 179 3.03 15.53 17.14
N LYS A 180 1.72 15.58 16.88
CA LYS A 180 0.85 14.41 16.85
C LYS A 180 0.68 13.91 15.42
N THR A 181 0.40 12.63 15.31
CA THR A 181 -0.25 12.06 14.14
C THR A 181 -1.70 12.52 14.07
N LEU A 182 -2.30 12.44 12.88
CA LEU A 182 -3.72 12.68 12.68
C LEU A 182 -4.56 11.70 13.52
N LEU A 183 -4.09 10.47 13.69
CA LEU A 183 -4.80 9.48 14.51
C LEU A 183 -4.89 9.91 15.98
N GLU A 184 -3.79 10.36 16.57
CA GLU A 184 -3.77 10.88 17.95
C GLU A 184 -4.64 12.13 18.04
N MET A 185 -4.56 13.06 17.09
CA MET A 185 -5.41 14.25 17.08
C MET A 185 -6.90 13.91 17.07
N LEU A 186 -7.32 12.97 16.21
CA LEU A 186 -8.72 12.53 16.13
C LEU A 186 -9.18 11.88 17.43
N ARG A 187 -8.36 11.03 18.03
CA ARG A 187 -8.75 10.21 19.19
C ARG A 187 -8.68 10.98 20.50
N ASP A 188 -7.57 11.67 20.73
CA ASP A 188 -7.21 12.19 22.05
C ASP A 188 -7.66 13.64 22.22
N ASP A 189 -7.62 14.46 21.16
CA ASP A 189 -8.07 15.85 21.21
C ASP A 189 -9.56 16.01 20.84
N LEU A 190 -10.07 15.17 19.94
CA LEU A 190 -11.43 15.29 19.40
C LEU A 190 -12.41 14.19 19.86
N GLY A 191 -11.91 13.14 20.53
CA GLY A 191 -12.76 12.04 21.03
C GLY A 191 -13.36 11.14 19.93
N LEU A 192 -12.91 11.28 18.67
CA LEU A 192 -13.32 10.45 17.53
C LEU A 192 -12.54 9.13 17.55
N THR A 193 -12.95 8.26 18.47
CA THR A 193 -12.22 7.03 18.80
C THR A 193 -12.50 5.85 17.86
N GLY A 194 -13.32 6.04 16.83
CA GLY A 194 -13.70 5.02 15.85
C GLY A 194 -12.50 4.49 15.09
N SER A 195 -11.65 5.37 14.56
CA SER A 195 -10.36 4.98 13.97
C SER A 195 -9.42 4.40 15.03
N LYS A 196 -8.76 3.28 14.71
CA LYS A 196 -7.98 2.52 15.70
C LYS A 196 -6.49 2.55 15.43
N GLU A 197 -5.71 2.61 16.50
CA GLU A 197 -4.29 2.34 16.47
C GLU A 197 -4.05 0.84 16.64
N GLY A 198 -3.62 0.18 15.56
CA GLY A 198 -3.27 -1.24 15.59
C GLY A 198 -1.76 -1.50 15.61
N CYS A 199 -0.99 -0.73 14.84
CA CYS A 199 0.47 -0.92 14.72
C CYS A 199 1.29 0.38 14.79
N GLY A 200 0.72 1.56 14.55
CA GLY A 200 1.45 2.84 14.54
C GLY A 200 2.41 3.08 13.35
N GLU A 201 2.67 2.05 12.55
CA GLU A 201 3.72 2.06 11.49
C GLU A 201 3.19 1.89 10.06
N GLY A 202 1.87 1.93 9.87
CA GLY A 202 1.24 1.87 8.53
C GLY A 202 0.96 0.48 7.95
N GLU A 203 1.11 -0.58 8.75
CA GLU A 203 0.99 -1.95 8.26
C GLU A 203 -0.44 -2.53 8.29
N CYS A 204 -1.24 -2.18 9.31
CA CYS A 204 -2.49 -2.91 9.62
C CYS A 204 -3.78 -2.33 9.01
N GLY A 205 -3.78 -1.07 8.57
CA GLY A 205 -4.97 -0.41 8.00
C GLY A 205 -6.09 -0.02 8.98
N ALA A 206 -6.00 -0.38 10.27
CA ALA A 206 -7.07 -0.12 11.23
C ALA A 206 -7.38 1.39 11.47
N CYS A 207 -6.45 2.26 11.09
CA CYS A 207 -6.56 3.72 11.17
C CYS A 207 -7.01 4.38 9.86
N THR A 208 -7.48 3.60 8.87
CA THR A 208 -7.87 4.14 7.57
C THR A 208 -9.02 5.14 7.70
N ILE A 209 -8.81 6.34 7.19
CA ILE A 209 -9.80 7.44 7.07
C ILE A 209 -9.70 8.04 5.67
N TRP A 210 -10.61 8.95 5.30
CA TRP A 210 -10.49 9.69 4.04
C TRP A 210 -10.00 11.10 4.29
N MET A 211 -8.95 11.52 3.56
CA MET A 211 -8.44 12.89 3.54
C MET A 211 -8.56 13.39 2.10
N ASP A 212 -9.39 14.41 1.88
CA ASP A 212 -9.76 14.95 0.57
C ASP A 212 -10.24 13.86 -0.42
N GLY A 213 -10.96 12.87 0.10
CA GLY A 213 -11.53 11.76 -0.67
C GLY A 213 -10.58 10.60 -0.94
N ILE A 214 -9.31 10.70 -0.55
CA ILE A 214 -8.31 9.63 -0.67
C ILE A 214 -8.26 8.83 0.64
N ALA A 215 -8.25 7.50 0.57
CA ALA A 215 -8.03 6.67 1.74
C ALA A 215 -6.57 6.79 2.21
N VAL A 216 -6.37 7.20 3.46
CA VAL A 216 -5.04 7.40 4.06
C VAL A 216 -4.96 6.70 5.42
N LEU A 217 -3.73 6.36 5.82
CA LEU A 217 -3.43 5.79 7.13
C LEU A 217 -3.19 6.93 8.12
N ALA A 218 -4.15 7.21 9.00
CA ALA A 218 -4.08 8.36 9.91
C ALA A 218 -2.84 8.35 10.82
N CYS A 219 -2.32 7.16 11.17
CA CYS A 219 -1.11 7.04 11.98
C CYS A 219 0.17 7.53 11.29
N LEU A 220 0.18 7.64 9.95
CA LEU A 220 1.33 8.13 9.18
C LEU A 220 1.15 9.55 8.63
N VAL A 221 0.04 10.21 8.98
CA VAL A 221 -0.23 11.59 8.58
C VAL A 221 0.10 12.48 9.77
N PRO A 222 1.10 13.38 9.68
CA PRO A 222 1.30 14.40 10.71
C PRO A 222 0.05 15.28 10.82
N ALA A 223 -0.44 15.56 12.02
CA ALA A 223 -1.63 16.38 12.22
C ALA A 223 -1.53 17.77 11.54
N PRO A 224 -0.38 18.49 11.56
CA PRO A 224 -0.22 19.75 10.83
C PRO A 224 -0.57 19.67 9.33
N ARG A 225 -0.37 18.51 8.70
CA ARG A 225 -0.66 18.31 7.26
C ARG A 225 -2.14 18.46 6.94
N VAL A 226 -3.02 18.29 7.93
CA VAL A 226 -4.47 18.31 7.69
C VAL A 226 -5.07 19.70 7.71
N HIS A 227 -4.27 20.74 7.99
CA HIS A 227 -4.72 22.12 7.89
C HIS A 227 -5.31 22.39 6.49
N GLY A 228 -6.55 22.90 6.45
CA GLY A 228 -7.31 23.18 5.24
C GLY A 228 -7.93 21.96 4.53
N THR A 229 -7.74 20.74 5.04
CA THR A 229 -8.25 19.50 4.39
C THR A 229 -9.66 19.13 4.84
N HIS A 230 -10.29 18.21 4.09
CA HIS A 230 -11.55 17.57 4.44
C HIS A 230 -11.34 16.11 4.85
N ILE A 231 -11.69 15.80 6.08
CA ILE A 231 -11.55 14.48 6.68
C ILE A 231 -12.92 13.82 6.85
N VAL A 232 -13.00 12.54 6.49
CA VAL A 232 -14.13 11.67 6.84
C VAL A 232 -13.59 10.47 7.63
N THR A 233 -14.10 10.29 8.84
CA THR A 233 -13.83 9.12 9.70
C THR A 233 -15.00 8.14 9.65
N ILE A 234 -14.88 6.99 10.32
CA ILE A 234 -15.96 6.00 10.39
C ILE A 234 -17.26 6.58 10.98
N GLU A 235 -17.15 7.52 11.92
CA GLU A 235 -18.27 8.23 12.53
C GLU A 235 -19.00 9.15 11.55
N GLY A 236 -18.31 9.64 10.52
CA GLY A 236 -18.88 10.51 9.48
C GLY A 236 -19.37 9.78 8.23
N LEU A 237 -19.25 8.45 8.18
CA LEU A 237 -19.66 7.69 6.99
C LEU A 237 -21.19 7.53 6.91
N SER A 238 -21.86 7.47 8.06
CA SER A 238 -23.32 7.42 8.15
C SER A 238 -23.91 8.82 7.94
N THR A 239 -25.03 8.94 7.21
CA THR A 239 -25.68 10.22 6.92
C THR A 239 -27.07 10.25 7.54
N ASP A 240 -27.38 11.25 8.35
CA ASP A 240 -28.70 11.43 9.00
C ASP A 240 -29.23 10.18 9.74
N GLY A 241 -28.31 9.40 10.33
CA GLY A 241 -28.63 8.16 11.05
C GLY A 241 -28.81 6.93 10.14
N ALA A 242 -28.80 7.09 8.82
CA ALA A 242 -28.77 5.98 7.87
C ALA A 242 -27.34 5.43 7.72
N LEU A 243 -27.22 4.11 7.80
CA LEU A 243 -25.97 3.42 7.59
C LEU A 243 -25.56 3.48 6.11
N HIS A 244 -24.27 3.58 5.86
CA HIS A 244 -23.74 3.39 4.52
C HIS A 244 -23.93 1.93 4.08
N PRO A 245 -24.21 1.61 2.80
CA PRO A 245 -24.42 0.23 2.34
C PRO A 245 -23.31 -0.76 2.73
N VAL A 246 -22.06 -0.29 2.82
CA VAL A 246 -20.94 -1.09 3.36
C VAL A 246 -21.12 -1.43 4.83
N GLN A 247 -21.56 -0.49 5.68
CA GLN A 247 -21.85 -0.76 7.09
C GLN A 247 -23.00 -1.78 7.22
N GLU A 248 -24.06 -1.62 6.45
CA GLU A 248 -25.20 -2.56 6.43
C GLU A 248 -24.79 -3.96 6.00
N ALA A 249 -24.00 -4.08 4.92
CA ALA A 249 -23.52 -5.36 4.44
C ALA A 249 -22.59 -6.05 5.44
N PHE A 250 -21.77 -5.31 6.19
CA PHE A 250 -20.92 -5.89 7.24
C PHE A 250 -21.75 -6.51 8.36
N LEU A 251 -22.85 -5.84 8.77
CA LEU A 251 -23.79 -6.37 9.76
C LEU A 251 -24.51 -7.61 9.23
N ALA A 252 -25.07 -7.52 8.01
CA ALA A 252 -25.88 -8.58 7.42
C ALA A 252 -25.08 -9.88 7.16
N THR A 253 -23.81 -9.76 6.76
CA THR A 253 -22.96 -10.92 6.45
C THR A 253 -22.22 -11.50 7.65
N GLY A 254 -22.23 -10.80 8.79
CA GLY A 254 -21.39 -11.15 9.94
C GLY A 254 -19.90 -10.93 9.68
N ALA A 255 -19.53 -9.88 8.93
CA ALA A 255 -18.14 -9.51 8.65
C ALA A 255 -17.41 -8.86 9.85
N VAL A 256 -17.98 -8.99 11.05
CA VAL A 256 -17.51 -8.44 12.32
C VAL A 256 -17.42 -9.56 13.35
N GLN A 257 -16.33 -9.57 14.12
CA GLN A 257 -16.20 -10.34 15.35
C GLN A 257 -15.76 -9.42 16.48
N CYS A 258 -14.45 -9.25 16.73
CA CYS A 258 -13.97 -8.31 17.75
C CYS A 258 -14.24 -6.83 17.41
N GLY A 259 -14.49 -6.51 16.13
CA GLY A 259 -14.80 -5.15 15.67
C GLY A 259 -13.62 -4.20 15.53
N PHE A 260 -12.41 -4.56 15.97
CA PHE A 260 -11.27 -3.63 16.03
C PHE A 260 -10.80 -3.15 14.65
N CYS A 261 -10.68 -4.05 13.67
CA CYS A 261 -10.28 -3.69 12.31
C CYS A 261 -11.44 -3.13 11.46
N THR A 262 -12.68 -3.27 11.93
CA THR A 262 -13.88 -2.97 11.14
C THR A 262 -13.94 -1.52 10.63
N PRO A 263 -13.60 -0.49 11.42
CA PRO A 263 -13.54 0.88 10.92
C PRO A 263 -12.66 1.02 9.68
N GLY A 264 -11.43 0.50 9.71
CA GLY A 264 -10.51 0.56 8.57
C GLY A 264 -11.05 -0.16 7.33
N PHE A 265 -11.59 -1.37 7.51
CA PHE A 265 -12.19 -2.14 6.41
C PHE A 265 -13.42 -1.45 5.79
N VAL A 266 -14.29 -0.88 6.61
CA VAL A 266 -15.50 -0.18 6.14
C VAL A 266 -15.11 1.08 5.38
N MET A 267 -14.18 1.88 5.92
CA MET A 267 -13.68 3.09 5.25
C MET A 267 -13.00 2.75 3.92
N THR A 268 -12.18 1.70 3.90
CA THR A 268 -11.51 1.22 2.68
C THR A 268 -12.53 0.73 1.65
N GLY A 269 -13.47 -0.12 2.07
CA GLY A 269 -14.49 -0.69 1.19
C GLY A 269 -15.41 0.36 0.58
N ALA A 270 -15.84 1.35 1.37
CA ALA A 270 -16.64 2.44 0.86
C ALA A 270 -15.85 3.34 -0.13
N ASN A 271 -14.55 3.54 0.08
CA ASN A 271 -13.71 4.28 -0.88
C ASN A 271 -13.54 3.51 -2.19
N LEU A 272 -13.27 2.20 -2.08
CA LEU A 272 -13.18 1.28 -3.22
C LEU A 272 -14.45 1.33 -4.08
N LEU A 273 -15.64 1.25 -3.47
CA LEU A 273 -16.91 1.29 -4.21
C LEU A 273 -17.24 2.66 -4.80
N LYS A 274 -16.67 3.72 -4.25
CA LYS A 274 -16.74 5.07 -4.84
C LYS A 274 -15.90 5.17 -6.10
N GLU A 275 -14.67 4.62 -6.07
CA GLU A 275 -13.74 4.60 -7.21
C GLU A 275 -14.19 3.61 -8.31
N ASN A 276 -14.64 2.42 -7.92
CA ASN A 276 -15.12 1.37 -8.80
C ASN A 276 -16.43 0.77 -8.24
N PRO A 277 -17.61 1.20 -8.75
CA PRO A 277 -18.91 0.74 -8.25
C PRO A 277 -19.20 -0.76 -8.47
N ALA A 278 -18.49 -1.42 -9.38
CA ALA A 278 -18.68 -2.83 -9.70
C ALA A 278 -17.32 -3.57 -9.75
N PRO A 279 -16.60 -3.66 -8.62
CA PRO A 279 -15.27 -4.24 -8.61
C PRO A 279 -15.35 -5.77 -8.77
N THR A 280 -14.38 -6.35 -9.47
CA THR A 280 -14.22 -7.80 -9.46
C THR A 280 -13.71 -8.26 -8.09
N ARG A 281 -13.85 -9.55 -7.79
CA ARG A 281 -13.32 -10.11 -6.54
C ARG A 281 -11.82 -9.85 -6.35
N ASP A 282 -11.02 -9.96 -7.41
CA ASP A 282 -9.58 -9.68 -7.36
C ASP A 282 -9.30 -8.20 -7.06
N GLN A 283 -10.12 -7.29 -7.60
CA GLN A 283 -10.04 -5.86 -7.27
C GLN A 283 -10.42 -5.58 -5.82
N ILE A 284 -11.43 -6.29 -5.27
CA ILE A 284 -11.76 -6.20 -3.85
C ILE A 284 -10.59 -6.69 -3.00
N LEU A 285 -10.00 -7.83 -3.32
CA LEU A 285 -8.83 -8.35 -2.60
C LEU A 285 -7.64 -7.39 -2.66
N ALA A 286 -7.38 -6.79 -3.83
CA ALA A 286 -6.32 -5.81 -4.01
C ALA A 286 -6.59 -4.53 -3.21
N GLY A 287 -7.80 -3.97 -3.29
CA GLY A 287 -8.18 -2.76 -2.55
C GLY A 287 -8.18 -2.96 -1.03
N LEU A 288 -8.47 -4.17 -0.55
CA LEU A 288 -8.45 -4.50 0.87
C LEU A 288 -7.07 -4.98 1.38
N ALA A 289 -6.07 -5.12 0.49
CA ALA A 289 -4.78 -5.74 0.82
C ALA A 289 -4.05 -5.05 1.98
N GLY A 290 -4.32 -3.75 2.19
CA GLY A 290 -3.74 -2.95 3.27
C GLY A 290 -4.46 -3.01 4.62
N ASN A 291 -5.51 -3.82 4.76
CA ASN A 291 -6.24 -3.98 6.02
C ASN A 291 -6.07 -5.41 6.55
N LEU A 292 -5.65 -5.53 7.81
CA LEU A 292 -5.41 -6.82 8.46
C LEU A 292 -6.55 -7.19 9.40
N CYS A 293 -7.06 -8.41 9.25
CA CYS A 293 -8.03 -9.00 10.17
C CYS A 293 -7.48 -10.29 10.78
N ARG A 294 -7.58 -10.43 12.10
CA ARG A 294 -7.17 -11.65 12.82
C ARG A 294 -8.31 -12.62 13.12
N CYS A 295 -9.56 -12.19 12.96
CA CYS A 295 -10.73 -12.91 13.45
C CYS A 295 -11.53 -13.62 12.33
N THR A 296 -11.79 -12.94 11.21
CA THR A 296 -12.82 -13.40 10.24
C THR A 296 -12.31 -14.33 9.15
N GLY A 297 -10.98 -14.39 8.92
CA GLY A 297 -10.42 -15.08 7.76
C GLY A 297 -10.83 -14.45 6.41
N TYR A 298 -11.22 -13.18 6.39
CA TYR A 298 -11.52 -12.32 5.23
C TYR A 298 -12.73 -12.68 4.36
N HIS A 299 -13.19 -13.93 4.34
CA HIS A 299 -14.25 -14.37 3.43
C HIS A 299 -15.54 -13.55 3.57
N LYS A 300 -15.98 -13.31 4.81
CA LYS A 300 -17.18 -12.50 5.10
C LYS A 300 -16.99 -11.02 4.79
N ILE A 301 -15.78 -10.50 4.97
CA ILE A 301 -15.46 -9.11 4.61
C ILE A 301 -15.58 -8.91 3.10
N VAL A 302 -14.99 -9.80 2.30
CA VAL A 302 -15.11 -9.75 0.84
C VAL A 302 -16.57 -9.88 0.41
N GLN A 303 -17.31 -10.84 1.00
CA GLN A 303 -18.75 -11.01 0.76
C GLN A 303 -19.54 -9.72 1.08
N ALA A 304 -19.20 -9.01 2.15
CA ALA A 304 -19.86 -7.76 2.52
C ALA A 304 -19.62 -6.66 1.47
N ILE A 305 -18.41 -6.54 0.91
CA ILE A 305 -18.13 -5.58 -0.15
C ILE A 305 -18.87 -5.94 -1.44
N GLU A 306 -18.90 -7.23 -1.80
CA GLU A 306 -19.68 -7.72 -2.96
C GLU A 306 -21.17 -7.39 -2.80
N GLN A 307 -21.73 -7.60 -1.61
CA GLN A 307 -23.14 -7.29 -1.31
C GLN A 307 -23.40 -5.78 -1.33
N ALA A 308 -22.53 -4.97 -0.74
CA ALA A 308 -22.67 -3.51 -0.74
C ALA A 308 -22.64 -2.93 -2.18
N ALA A 309 -21.79 -3.47 -3.05
CA ALA A 309 -21.75 -3.08 -4.46
C ALA A 309 -23.09 -3.33 -5.18
N GLN A 310 -23.74 -4.45 -4.88
CA GLN A 310 -25.06 -4.79 -5.43
C GLN A 310 -26.16 -3.85 -4.92
N MET A 311 -26.15 -3.53 -3.61
CA MET A 311 -27.11 -2.59 -3.01
C MET A 311 -27.01 -1.20 -3.65
N MET A 312 -25.79 -0.66 -3.75
CA MET A 312 -25.53 0.65 -4.35
C MET A 312 -25.90 0.71 -5.84
N SER A 313 -25.75 -0.41 -6.56
CA SER A 313 -26.15 -0.51 -7.97
C SER A 313 -27.68 -0.50 -8.14
N ALA A 314 -28.39 -1.20 -7.26
CA ALA A 314 -29.85 -1.23 -7.27
C ALA A 314 -30.47 0.14 -6.96
N GLU A 315 -29.92 0.87 -5.98
CA GLU A 315 -30.37 2.23 -5.62
C GLU A 315 -30.22 3.22 -6.77
N LYS A 316 -29.07 3.21 -7.48
CA LYS A 316 -28.88 4.03 -8.68
C LYS A 316 -29.89 3.70 -9.78
N GLY A 317 -30.17 2.41 -9.98
CA GLY A 317 -31.17 1.95 -10.94
C GLY A 317 -32.60 2.38 -10.59
N ALA A 318 -32.95 2.41 -9.30
CA ALA A 318 -34.24 2.90 -8.83
C ALA A 318 -34.37 4.42 -8.98
N SER A 319 -33.30 5.17 -8.64
CA SER A 319 -33.24 6.63 -8.79
C SER A 319 -33.40 7.07 -10.25
N MET A 320 -32.77 6.37 -11.21
CA MET A 320 -32.89 6.67 -12.65
C MET A 320 -34.27 6.31 -13.25
N LYS A 321 -35.03 5.41 -12.65
CA LYS A 321 -36.38 5.03 -13.13
C LYS A 321 -37.49 5.93 -12.57
N GLY A 322 -37.21 6.67 -11.50
CA GLY A 322 -38.14 7.58 -10.83
C GLY A 322 -37.99 9.06 -11.21
N ALA A 323 -36.95 9.41 -11.98
CA ALA A 323 -36.72 10.73 -12.57
C ALA A 323 -37.23 10.77 -14.01
#